data_AF-A0A4Q2Z5F6-F1
#
_entry.id   AF-A0A4Q2Z5F6-F1
#
_cell.length_a   1.000
_cell.length_b   1.000
_cell.length_c   1.000
_cell.angle_alpha   90.00
_cell.angle_beta   90.00
_cell.angle_gamma   90.00
#
_symmetry.space_group_name_H-M   'P 1'
#
loop_
_entity.id
_entity.type
_entity.pdbx_description
1 polymer ?
#
loop_
_entity_poly.entity_id
_entity_poly.type
_entity_poly.pdbx_seq_one_letter_code
_entity_poly.pdbx_strand_id
1 'polypeptide(L)'
;YLDNSDHTAPAAFNDADEIQVSRRIERENGSLYRINGKEARAKDVQLLFADASTGARSPSMVGQGRIGELINAKPQARRQLLEEAAGISGLHSRRHEAELRLRAAETNLERLEDVVAQLESQIESLKRQARQANRFRMLSADIRAREAMLLHIRFVQAREAEAEAETALNQATNIVAEKAQGQMEAAKAQAIASLRLPELREDEAKAGAALQRLQIARGQLEEEAGRLLRRRDELTRRLSQLAEDIRREEQLAADNTAFLDKLDGEEAELTETLADSGAEAEDLREAFEAAAATLADSEKLFAAVTAERAEASAGRNALDRLIRDLAERRQRLDRQMADATGELDAIGQKLDGLDNPAERQDAVEAAEIAVEDATIAAEEVESALAHARSN
;
A
#
# COMPACT_ATOMS: atom_id res chain seq x y z
N TYR A 1 -25.28 170.06 4.58
CA TYR A 1 -25.71 169.71 3.23
C TYR A 1 -24.74 170.38 2.26
N LEU A 2 -24.51 169.78 1.10
CA LEU A 2 -23.66 170.29 0.03
C LEU A 2 -24.56 170.52 -1.20
N ASP A 3 -24.43 171.68 -1.84
CA ASP A 3 -25.07 171.96 -3.13
C ASP A 3 -24.38 171.13 -4.22
N ASN A 4 -25.16 170.36 -4.96
CA ASN A 4 -24.73 169.51 -6.06
C ASN A 4 -25.60 169.76 -7.32
N SER A 5 -26.17 170.95 -7.47
CA SER A 5 -26.93 171.35 -8.66
C SER A 5 -26.11 171.25 -9.97
N ASP A 6 -24.79 171.47 -9.89
CA ASP A 6 -23.86 171.27 -11.02
C ASP A 6 -23.48 169.78 -11.26
N HIS A 7 -24.01 168.86 -10.45
CA HIS A 7 -23.75 167.41 -10.51
C HIS A 7 -22.26 167.06 -10.65
N THR A 8 -21.42 167.66 -9.79
CA THR A 8 -19.97 167.45 -9.80
C THR A 8 -19.51 166.38 -8.80
N ALA A 9 -20.42 165.81 -8.01
CA ALA A 9 -20.12 164.73 -7.09
C ALA A 9 -19.73 163.41 -7.80
N PRO A 10 -19.01 162.49 -7.13
CA PRO A 10 -18.71 161.16 -7.66
C PRO A 10 -19.98 160.43 -8.09
N ALA A 11 -19.91 159.67 -9.20
CA ALA A 11 -21.06 159.01 -9.82
C ALA A 11 -21.95 158.20 -8.86
N ALA A 12 -21.37 157.59 -7.81
CA ALA A 12 -22.14 156.83 -6.81
C ALA A 12 -23.06 157.69 -5.93
N PHE A 13 -22.88 159.02 -5.92
CA PHE A 13 -23.56 159.98 -5.06
C PHE A 13 -24.10 161.20 -5.81
N ASN A 14 -24.13 161.16 -7.15
CA ASN A 14 -24.42 162.32 -8.00
C ASN A 14 -25.90 162.42 -8.43
N ASP A 15 -26.78 161.60 -7.84
CA ASP A 15 -28.18 161.44 -8.27
C ASP A 15 -29.15 162.47 -7.67
N ALA A 16 -28.65 163.46 -6.93
CA ALA A 16 -29.45 164.48 -6.27
C ALA A 16 -28.75 165.85 -6.27
N ASP A 17 -29.56 166.91 -6.36
CA ASP A 17 -29.10 168.31 -6.37
C ASP A 17 -28.57 168.76 -4.99
N GLU A 18 -28.86 168.01 -3.92
CA GLU A 18 -28.37 168.28 -2.57
C GLU A 18 -27.82 166.99 -1.94
N ILE A 19 -26.60 167.07 -1.39
CA ILE A 19 -25.95 165.95 -0.72
C ILE A 19 -25.89 166.19 0.80
N GLN A 20 -26.55 165.32 1.56
CA GLN A 20 -26.48 165.29 3.01
C GLN A 20 -25.37 164.36 3.48
N VAL A 21 -24.28 164.91 4.00
CA VAL A 21 -23.28 164.13 4.74
C VAL A 21 -23.51 164.28 6.23
N SER A 22 -23.63 163.16 6.94
CA SER A 22 -23.70 163.13 8.40
C SER A 22 -22.66 162.18 8.98
N ARG A 23 -22.05 162.59 10.09
CA ARG A 23 -21.12 161.78 10.88
C ARG A 23 -21.66 161.67 12.29
N ARG A 24 -21.93 160.44 12.75
CA ARG A 24 -22.29 160.15 14.14
C ARG A 24 -21.08 159.52 14.83
N ILE A 25 -20.65 160.13 15.92
CA ILE A 25 -19.57 159.58 16.75
C ILE A 25 -20.24 158.85 17.91
N GLU A 26 -19.98 157.56 18.01
CA GLU A 26 -20.46 156.73 19.11
C GLU A 26 -19.33 156.48 20.09
N ARG A 27 -19.63 156.50 21.39
CA ARG A 27 -18.66 156.09 22.41
C ARG A 27 -18.33 154.62 22.16
N GLU A 28 -17.04 154.29 22.12
CA GLU A 28 -16.47 152.95 21.93
C GLU A 28 -16.62 152.31 20.53
N ASN A 29 -17.62 152.69 19.71
CA ASN A 29 -17.84 152.12 18.37
C ASN A 29 -17.27 152.94 17.20
N GLY A 30 -16.58 154.05 17.49
CA GLY A 30 -15.94 154.87 16.46
C GLY A 30 -16.90 155.83 15.74
N SER A 31 -16.68 156.04 14.43
CA SER A 31 -17.43 157.01 13.62
C SER A 31 -18.25 156.32 12.54
N LEU A 32 -19.56 156.51 12.58
CA LEU A 32 -20.48 156.10 11.53
C LEU A 32 -20.68 157.26 10.56
N TYR A 33 -20.46 157.02 9.27
CA TYR A 33 -20.66 158.01 8.22
C TYR A 33 -21.89 157.65 7.38
N ARG A 34 -22.69 158.65 7.04
CA ARG A 34 -23.83 158.49 6.14
C ARG A 34 -23.84 159.57 5.07
N ILE A 35 -24.15 159.18 3.83
CA ILE A 35 -24.38 160.06 2.69
C ILE A 35 -25.84 159.84 2.25
N ASN A 36 -26.66 160.88 2.24
CA ASN A 36 -28.10 160.82 1.92
C ASN A 36 -28.85 159.73 2.70
N GLY A 37 -28.55 159.61 4.00
CA GLY A 37 -29.15 158.62 4.90
C GLY A 37 -28.59 157.20 4.80
N LYS A 38 -27.82 156.86 3.76
CA LYS A 38 -27.19 155.52 3.60
C LYS A 38 -25.83 155.47 4.27
N GLU A 39 -25.51 154.36 4.92
CA GLU A 39 -24.19 154.15 5.52
C GLU A 39 -23.11 154.09 4.43
N ALA A 40 -22.07 154.89 4.63
CA ALA A 40 -20.94 155.01 3.71
C ALA A 40 -19.65 154.75 4.48
N ARG A 41 -18.64 154.20 3.80
CA ARG A 41 -17.34 154.01 4.44
C ARG A 41 -16.70 155.38 4.65
N ALA A 42 -15.93 155.51 5.72
CA ALA A 42 -15.18 156.74 6.01
C ALA A 42 -14.32 157.18 4.80
N LYS A 43 -13.75 156.21 4.07
CA LYS A 43 -12.95 156.45 2.87
C LYS A 43 -13.78 157.02 1.71
N ASP A 44 -15.01 156.54 1.50
CA ASP A 44 -15.88 157.01 0.42
C ASP A 44 -16.31 158.46 0.67
N VAL A 45 -16.59 158.81 1.93
CA VAL A 45 -16.88 160.19 2.35
C VAL A 45 -15.65 161.09 2.21
N GLN A 46 -14.46 160.60 2.57
CA GLN A 46 -13.21 161.33 2.36
C GLN A 46 -12.95 161.61 0.88
N LEU A 47 -13.24 160.65 0.00
CA LEU A 47 -13.07 160.81 -1.45
C LEU A 47 -14.04 161.85 -2.03
N LEU A 48 -15.31 161.84 -1.60
CA LEU A 48 -16.31 162.85 -1.96
C LEU A 48 -15.81 164.28 -1.67
N PHE A 49 -15.24 164.50 -0.49
CA PHE A 49 -14.68 165.79 -0.09
C PHE A 49 -13.35 166.12 -0.78
N ALA A 50 -12.54 165.11 -1.10
CA ALA A 50 -11.29 165.29 -1.84
C ALA A 50 -11.53 165.78 -3.27
N ASP A 51 -12.57 165.29 -3.96
CA ASP A 51 -12.95 165.76 -5.30
C ASP A 51 -13.60 167.16 -5.24
N ALA A 52 -14.35 167.46 -4.17
CA ALA A 52 -14.94 168.79 -3.95
C ALA A 52 -13.95 169.82 -3.35
N SER A 53 -12.65 169.49 -3.26
CA SER A 53 -11.59 170.33 -2.66
C SER A 53 -11.93 170.92 -1.28
N THR A 54 -12.81 170.26 -0.53
CA THR A 54 -13.39 170.73 0.74
C THR A 54 -13.16 169.70 1.86
N GLY A 55 -13.45 170.05 3.13
CA GLY A 55 -13.27 169.15 4.28
C GLY A 55 -12.03 169.45 5.14
N ALA A 56 -11.73 168.56 6.10
CA ALA A 56 -10.77 168.82 7.19
C ALA A 56 -9.32 169.08 6.74
N ARG A 57 -8.97 168.64 5.52
CA ARG A 57 -7.65 168.86 4.91
C ARG A 57 -7.65 169.94 3.82
N SER A 58 -8.81 170.51 3.49
CA SER A 58 -8.94 171.54 2.45
C SER A 58 -8.00 172.72 2.67
N PRO A 59 -7.37 173.26 1.60
CA PRO A 59 -6.57 174.48 1.67
C PRO A 59 -7.40 175.71 2.09
N SER A 60 -8.73 175.64 1.95
CA SER A 60 -9.66 176.71 2.30
C SER A 60 -9.98 176.79 3.80
N MET A 61 -9.50 175.85 4.63
CA MET A 61 -9.75 175.82 6.07
C MET A 61 -8.47 176.12 6.86
N VAL A 62 -8.39 177.30 7.46
CA VAL A 62 -7.22 177.73 8.25
C VAL A 62 -7.48 177.53 9.75
N GLY A 63 -6.99 176.42 10.29
CA GLY A 63 -6.98 176.16 11.73
C GLY A 63 -5.84 176.90 12.44
N GLN A 64 -5.96 177.09 13.76
CA GLN A 64 -4.89 177.68 14.59
C GLN A 64 -3.61 176.84 14.47
N GLY A 65 -2.49 177.45 14.09
CA GLY A 65 -1.19 176.78 13.89
C GLY A 65 -0.90 176.25 12.48
N ARG A 66 -1.90 176.18 11.60
CA ARG A 66 -1.79 175.61 10.22
C ARG A 66 -0.76 176.34 9.33
N ILE A 67 -0.61 177.66 9.50
CA ILE A 67 0.35 178.47 8.73
C ILE A 67 1.80 178.08 9.08
N GLY A 68 2.08 177.84 10.36
CA GLY A 68 3.41 177.41 10.82
C GLY A 68 3.76 176.00 10.35
N GLU A 69 2.78 175.10 10.31
CA GLU A 69 2.93 173.74 9.77
C GLU A 69 3.25 173.76 8.27
N LEU A 70 2.62 174.64 7.50
CA LEU A 70 2.82 174.74 6.04
C LEU A 70 4.23 175.21 5.68
N ILE A 71 4.76 176.17 6.44
CA ILE A 71 6.13 176.68 6.26
C ILE A 71 7.16 175.57 6.56
N ASN A 72 6.95 174.80 7.63
CA ASN A 72 7.86 173.74 8.07
C ASN A 72 7.59 172.36 7.44
N ALA A 73 6.61 172.23 6.54
CA ALA A 73 6.23 170.96 5.94
C ALA A 73 7.34 170.36 5.05
N LYS A 74 7.58 169.05 5.20
CA LYS A 74 8.47 168.26 4.33
C LYS A 74 7.94 168.29 2.87
N PRO A 75 8.81 168.13 1.85
CA PRO A 75 8.40 168.14 0.44
C PRO A 75 7.25 167.20 0.08
N GLN A 76 7.16 166.01 0.70
CA GLN A 76 6.06 165.07 0.48
C GLN A 76 4.72 165.60 1.01
N ALA A 77 4.71 166.19 2.22
CA ALA A 77 3.51 166.79 2.80
C ALA A 77 3.10 168.06 2.03
N ARG A 78 4.08 168.84 1.56
CA ARG A 78 3.82 170.00 0.69
C ARG A 78 3.25 169.58 -0.67
N ARG A 79 3.73 168.47 -1.25
CA ARG A 79 3.18 167.91 -2.50
C ARG A 79 1.73 167.50 -2.33
N GLN A 80 1.38 166.81 -1.24
CA GLN A 80 -0.01 166.45 -0.95
C GLN A 80 -0.90 167.70 -0.89
N LEU A 81 -0.44 168.77 -0.26
CA LEU A 81 -1.18 170.05 -0.21
C LEU A 81 -1.32 170.70 -1.58
N LEU A 82 -0.29 170.63 -2.44
CA LEU A 82 -0.34 171.13 -3.82
C LEU A 82 -1.28 170.28 -4.69
N GLU A 83 -1.29 168.96 -4.52
CA GLU A 83 -2.18 168.02 -5.22
C GLU A 83 -3.65 168.20 -4.78
N GLU A 84 -3.88 168.51 -3.51
CA GLU A 84 -5.19 168.90 -2.97
C GLU A 84 -5.63 170.26 -3.51
N ALA A 85 -4.74 171.25 -3.58
CA ALA A 85 -5.05 172.57 -4.16
C ALA A 85 -5.29 172.52 -5.68
N ALA A 86 -4.63 171.61 -6.39
CA ALA A 86 -4.83 171.37 -7.82
C ALA A 86 -6.03 170.46 -8.13
N GLY A 87 -6.74 169.94 -7.12
CA GLY A 87 -7.90 169.08 -7.29
C GLY A 87 -7.61 167.69 -7.89
N ILE A 88 -6.35 167.23 -7.89
CA ILE A 88 -5.94 165.95 -8.51
C ILE A 88 -5.80 164.79 -7.51
N SER A 89 -5.90 165.06 -6.21
CA SER A 89 -5.77 164.07 -5.13
C SER A 89 -6.79 162.91 -5.24
N GLY A 90 -8.05 163.21 -5.57
CA GLY A 90 -9.10 162.19 -5.75
C GLY A 90 -8.89 161.28 -6.97
N LEU A 91 -8.31 161.82 -8.06
CA LEU A 91 -7.96 161.02 -9.25
C LEU A 91 -6.83 160.03 -8.95
N HIS A 92 -5.78 160.46 -8.24
CA HIS A 92 -4.68 159.58 -7.85
C HIS A 92 -5.14 158.47 -6.88
N SER A 93 -6.02 158.79 -5.94
CA SER A 93 -6.60 157.80 -5.02
C SER A 93 -7.43 156.74 -5.75
N ARG A 94 -8.26 157.16 -6.72
CA ARG A 94 -9.06 156.23 -7.55
C ARG A 94 -8.19 155.34 -8.43
N ARG A 95 -7.15 155.89 -9.07
CA ARG A 95 -6.21 155.09 -9.89
C ARG A 95 -5.53 154.02 -9.06
N HIS A 96 -5.00 154.39 -7.88
CA HIS A 96 -4.34 153.44 -7.00
C HIS A 96 -5.29 152.34 -6.51
N GLU A 97 -6.55 152.67 -6.20
CA GLU A 97 -7.56 151.68 -5.81
C GLU A 97 -7.94 150.75 -6.97
N ALA A 98 -8.07 151.26 -8.19
CA ALA A 98 -8.31 150.44 -9.38
C ALA A 98 -7.13 149.49 -9.65
N GLU A 99 -5.89 149.95 -9.55
CA GLU A 99 -4.69 149.10 -9.65
C GLU A 99 -4.67 148.00 -8.58
N LEU A 100 -5.02 148.34 -7.32
CA LEU A 100 -5.07 147.36 -6.23
C LEU A 100 -6.14 146.29 -6.50
N ARG A 101 -7.31 146.68 -7.00
CA ARG A 101 -8.39 145.76 -7.36
C ARG A 101 -8.02 144.90 -8.57
N LEU A 102 -7.34 145.45 -9.57
CA LEU A 102 -6.88 144.71 -10.73
C LEU A 102 -5.85 143.64 -10.32
N ARG A 103 -4.84 144.01 -9.53
CA ARG A 103 -3.85 143.06 -9.00
C ARG A 103 -4.51 141.95 -8.18
N ALA A 104 -5.49 142.30 -7.33
CA ALA A 104 -6.22 141.31 -6.56
C ALA A 104 -7.02 140.34 -7.47
N ALA A 105 -7.59 140.85 -8.57
CA ALA A 105 -8.29 140.02 -9.56
C ALA A 105 -7.32 139.10 -10.33
N GLU A 106 -6.15 139.61 -10.72
CA GLU A 106 -5.08 138.82 -11.36
C GLU A 106 -4.62 137.68 -10.45
N THR A 107 -4.31 137.96 -9.18
CA THR A 107 -3.95 136.91 -8.20
C THR A 107 -5.07 135.89 -8.00
N ASN A 108 -6.34 136.32 -8.03
CA ASN A 108 -7.46 135.38 -7.94
C ASN A 108 -7.58 134.50 -9.19
N LEU A 109 -7.25 135.02 -10.38
CA LEU A 109 -7.24 134.27 -11.62
C LEU A 109 -6.13 133.22 -11.63
N GLU A 110 -4.91 133.58 -11.23
CA GLU A 110 -3.80 132.64 -11.07
C GLU A 110 -4.17 131.48 -10.13
N ARG A 111 -4.80 131.80 -9.00
CA ARG A 111 -5.30 130.77 -8.06
C ARG A 111 -6.38 129.90 -8.68
N LEU A 112 -7.25 130.46 -9.51
CA LEU A 112 -8.29 129.69 -10.20
C LEU A 112 -7.66 128.73 -11.21
N GLU A 113 -6.65 129.17 -11.96
CA GLU A 113 -5.89 128.33 -12.90
C GLU A 113 -5.21 127.16 -12.19
N ASP A 114 -4.59 127.40 -11.03
CA ASP A 114 -4.00 126.33 -10.20
C ASP A 114 -5.06 125.31 -9.75
N VAL A 115 -6.23 125.78 -9.31
CA VAL A 115 -7.33 124.90 -8.90
C VAL A 115 -7.85 124.10 -10.09
N VAL A 116 -7.97 124.71 -11.27
CA VAL A 116 -8.40 124.02 -12.50
C VAL A 116 -7.39 122.93 -12.86
N ALA A 117 -6.09 123.22 -12.87
CA ALA A 117 -5.05 122.23 -13.16
C ALA A 117 -5.06 121.07 -12.15
N GLN A 118 -5.28 121.36 -10.86
CA GLN A 118 -5.45 120.32 -9.84
C GLN A 118 -6.69 119.46 -10.11
N LEU A 119 -7.83 120.05 -10.42
CA LEU A 119 -9.06 119.32 -10.73
C LEU A 119 -8.91 118.45 -11.98
N GLU A 120 -8.23 118.93 -13.03
CA GLU A 120 -7.93 118.15 -14.23
C GLU A 120 -7.08 116.92 -13.89
N SER A 121 -6.04 117.08 -13.05
CA SER A 121 -5.22 115.96 -12.58
C SER A 121 -6.03 114.93 -11.78
N GLN A 122 -6.97 115.39 -10.95
CA GLN A 122 -7.87 114.53 -10.18
C GLN A 122 -8.84 113.78 -11.10
N ILE A 123 -9.41 114.46 -12.10
CA ILE A 123 -10.29 113.83 -13.10
C ILE A 123 -9.55 112.73 -13.85
N GLU A 124 -8.30 112.96 -14.25
CA GLU A 124 -7.52 111.96 -14.99
C GLU A 124 -7.16 110.75 -14.11
N SER A 125 -6.86 110.98 -12.83
CA SER A 125 -6.69 109.90 -11.84
C SER A 125 -7.98 109.10 -11.66
N LEU A 126 -9.13 109.77 -11.49
CA LEU A 126 -10.43 109.12 -11.34
C LEU A 126 -10.83 108.32 -12.58
N LYS A 127 -10.53 108.82 -13.79
CA LYS A 127 -10.71 108.05 -15.04
C LYS A 127 -9.90 106.77 -15.05
N ARG A 128 -8.64 106.80 -14.62
CA ARG A 128 -7.79 105.60 -14.51
C ARG A 128 -8.35 104.61 -13.50
N GLN A 129 -8.77 105.09 -12.32
CA GLN A 129 -9.41 104.26 -11.30
C GLN A 129 -10.71 103.63 -11.79
N ALA A 130 -11.57 104.38 -12.50
CA ALA A 130 -12.80 103.87 -13.08
C ALA A 130 -12.53 102.77 -14.12
N ARG A 131 -11.54 102.95 -14.99
CA ARG A 131 -11.11 101.92 -15.96
C ARG A 131 -10.62 100.65 -15.24
N GLN A 132 -9.82 100.79 -14.19
CA GLN A 132 -9.33 99.66 -13.41
C GLN A 132 -10.48 98.92 -12.70
N ALA A 133 -11.41 99.64 -12.07
CA ALA A 133 -12.58 99.06 -11.41
C ALA A 133 -13.49 98.32 -12.40
N ASN A 134 -13.70 98.87 -13.60
CA ASN A 134 -14.47 98.19 -14.64
C ASN A 134 -13.76 96.92 -15.14
N ARG A 135 -12.44 96.98 -15.38
CA ARG A 135 -11.66 95.80 -15.76
C ARG A 135 -11.71 94.72 -14.68
N PHE A 136 -11.60 95.10 -13.41
CA PHE A 136 -11.74 94.18 -12.29
C PHE A 136 -13.14 93.53 -12.29
N ARG A 137 -14.21 94.32 -12.40
CA ARG A 137 -15.59 93.78 -12.43
C ARG A 137 -15.81 92.78 -13.56
N MET A 138 -15.30 93.07 -14.76
CA MET A 138 -15.39 92.16 -15.91
C MET A 138 -14.62 90.87 -15.64
N LEU A 139 -13.34 90.96 -15.24
CA LEU A 139 -12.53 89.78 -14.95
C LEU A 139 -13.11 88.94 -13.80
N SER A 140 -13.62 89.57 -12.75
CA SER A 140 -14.27 88.86 -11.64
C SER A 140 -15.58 88.19 -12.04
N ALA A 141 -16.30 88.72 -13.04
CA ALA A 141 -17.48 88.06 -13.60
C ALA A 141 -17.06 86.84 -14.44
N ASP A 142 -16.04 86.99 -15.30
CA ASP A 142 -15.50 85.90 -16.12
C ASP A 142 -14.93 84.77 -15.28
N ILE A 143 -14.18 85.08 -14.21
CA ILE A 143 -13.66 84.09 -13.26
C ILE A 143 -14.81 83.32 -12.64
N ARG A 144 -15.82 84.01 -12.09
CA ARG A 144 -16.98 83.36 -11.46
C ARG A 144 -17.74 82.47 -12.45
N ALA A 145 -17.91 82.91 -13.70
CA ALA A 145 -18.57 82.11 -14.73
C ALA A 145 -17.77 80.84 -15.06
N ARG A 146 -16.45 80.94 -15.19
CA ARG A 146 -15.57 79.79 -15.46
C ARG A 146 -15.46 78.84 -14.28
N GLU A 147 -15.41 79.35 -13.05
CA GLU A 147 -15.43 78.54 -11.83
C GLU A 147 -16.75 77.76 -11.72
N ALA A 148 -17.88 78.42 -11.97
CA ALA A 148 -19.18 77.75 -11.99
C ALA A 148 -19.23 76.64 -13.05
N MET A 149 -18.71 76.89 -14.26
CA MET A 149 -18.63 75.88 -15.32
C MET A 149 -17.72 74.71 -14.92
N LEU A 150 -16.55 74.97 -14.34
CA LEU A 150 -15.64 73.92 -13.85
C LEU A 150 -16.30 73.07 -12.77
N LEU A 151 -16.96 73.70 -11.80
CA LEU A 151 -17.69 73.00 -10.74
C LEU A 151 -18.85 72.16 -11.30
N HIS A 152 -19.56 72.68 -12.30
CA HIS A 152 -20.63 71.94 -12.96
C HIS A 152 -20.09 70.70 -13.70
N ILE A 153 -19.00 70.84 -14.45
CA ILE A 153 -18.35 69.70 -15.12
C ILE A 153 -17.94 68.64 -14.09
N ARG A 154 -17.29 69.05 -13.00
CA ARG A 154 -16.89 68.13 -11.92
C ARG A 154 -18.09 67.45 -11.26
N PHE A 155 -19.19 68.18 -11.08
CA PHE A 155 -20.43 67.64 -10.53
C PHE A 155 -21.03 66.58 -11.47
N VAL A 156 -21.10 66.85 -12.77
CA VAL A 156 -21.61 65.89 -13.77
C VAL A 156 -20.74 64.63 -13.77
N GLN A 157 -19.41 64.77 -13.83
CA GLN A 157 -18.49 63.64 -13.77
C GLN A 157 -18.65 62.81 -12.49
N ALA A 158 -18.84 63.47 -11.34
CA ALA A 158 -19.06 62.79 -10.07
C ALA A 158 -20.40 62.04 -10.07
N ARG A 159 -21.45 62.59 -10.68
CA ARG A 159 -22.76 61.93 -10.83
C ARG A 159 -22.70 60.73 -11.77
N GLU A 160 -21.97 60.83 -12.87
CA GLU A 160 -21.75 59.70 -13.78
C GLU A 160 -20.98 58.57 -13.06
N ALA A 161 -19.89 58.92 -12.35
CA ALA A 161 -19.12 57.95 -11.57
C ALA A 161 -19.96 57.31 -10.44
N GLU A 162 -20.82 58.07 -9.77
CA GLU A 162 -21.76 57.56 -8.77
C GLU A 162 -22.74 56.55 -9.39
N ALA A 163 -23.33 56.87 -10.54
CA ALA A 163 -24.27 55.98 -11.24
C ALA A 163 -23.60 54.69 -11.74
N GLU A 164 -22.37 54.78 -12.25
CA GLU A 164 -21.56 53.62 -12.63
C GLU A 164 -21.24 52.73 -11.42
N ALA A 165 -20.84 53.34 -10.30
CA ALA A 165 -20.54 52.62 -9.06
C ALA A 165 -21.80 51.95 -8.47
N GLU A 166 -22.95 52.62 -8.50
CA GLU A 166 -24.23 52.06 -8.05
C GLU A 166 -24.66 50.88 -8.94
N THR A 167 -24.47 50.99 -10.26
CA THR A 167 -24.74 49.89 -11.19
C THR A 167 -23.82 48.69 -10.92
N ALA A 168 -22.53 48.93 -10.71
CA ALA A 168 -21.56 47.90 -10.38
C ALA A 168 -21.87 47.22 -9.03
N LEU A 169 -22.28 48.01 -8.02
CA LEU A 169 -22.71 47.50 -6.73
C LEU A 169 -23.92 46.58 -6.87
N ASN A 170 -24.96 47.02 -7.60
CA ASN A 170 -26.16 46.21 -7.83
C ASN A 170 -25.85 44.89 -8.55
N GLN A 171 -24.96 44.91 -9.55
CA GLN A 171 -24.49 43.69 -10.21
C GLN A 171 -23.76 42.75 -9.25
N ALA A 172 -22.84 43.28 -8.45
CA ALA A 172 -22.11 42.51 -7.46
C ALA A 172 -23.06 41.91 -6.39
N THR A 173 -24.04 42.68 -5.91
CA THR A 173 -25.05 42.21 -4.96
C THR A 173 -25.89 41.08 -5.54
N ASN A 174 -26.31 41.18 -6.81
CA ASN A 174 -27.03 40.10 -7.49
C ASN A 174 -26.20 38.82 -7.61
N ILE A 175 -24.92 38.94 -7.98
CA ILE A 175 -24.00 37.79 -8.05
C ILE A 175 -23.84 37.15 -6.67
N VAL A 176 -23.65 37.96 -5.61
CA VAL A 176 -23.54 37.45 -4.24
C VAL A 176 -24.81 36.71 -3.82
N ALA A 177 -25.99 37.27 -4.13
CA ALA A 177 -27.27 36.62 -3.84
C ALA A 177 -27.42 35.28 -4.57
N GLU A 178 -27.09 35.21 -5.86
CA GLU A 178 -27.12 33.98 -6.65
C GLU A 178 -26.17 32.92 -6.06
N LYS A 179 -24.92 33.30 -5.73
CA LYS A 179 -23.95 32.38 -5.13
C LYS A 179 -24.36 31.91 -3.74
N ALA A 180 -24.93 32.79 -2.93
CA ALA A 180 -25.45 32.43 -1.60
C ALA A 180 -26.61 31.42 -1.72
N GLN A 181 -27.51 31.61 -2.69
CA GLN A 181 -28.58 30.66 -2.96
C GLN A 181 -28.02 29.29 -3.40
N GLY A 182 -27.10 29.28 -4.36
CA GLY A 182 -26.46 28.04 -4.82
C GLY A 182 -25.71 27.31 -3.69
N GLN A 183 -25.03 28.04 -2.81
CA GLN A 183 -24.39 27.46 -1.62
C GLN A 183 -25.42 26.83 -0.67
N MET A 184 -26.54 27.52 -0.43
CA MET A 184 -27.60 27.02 0.45
C MET A 184 -28.26 25.75 -0.11
N GLU A 185 -28.52 25.70 -1.41
CA GLU A 185 -29.05 24.51 -2.10
C GLU A 185 -28.07 23.34 -2.03
N ALA A 186 -26.77 23.59 -2.29
CA ALA A 186 -25.73 22.56 -2.18
C ALA A 186 -25.60 22.03 -0.74
N ALA A 187 -25.61 22.92 0.27
CA ALA A 187 -25.56 22.53 1.68
C ALA A 187 -26.80 21.70 2.08
N LYS A 188 -27.98 22.07 1.59
CA LYS A 188 -29.21 21.28 1.80
C LYS A 188 -29.11 19.90 1.16
N ALA A 189 -28.65 19.81 -0.09
CA ALA A 189 -28.46 18.54 -0.78
C ALA A 189 -27.44 17.65 -0.05
N GLN A 190 -26.34 18.23 0.41
CA GLN A 190 -25.34 17.55 1.21
C GLN A 190 -25.93 17.01 2.53
N ALA A 191 -26.69 17.83 3.26
CA ALA A 191 -27.31 17.42 4.52
C ALA A 191 -28.30 16.26 4.32
N ILE A 192 -29.13 16.31 3.27
CA ILE A 192 -30.05 15.22 2.92
C ILE A 192 -29.28 13.94 2.59
N ALA A 193 -28.21 14.04 1.79
CA ALA A 193 -27.38 12.90 1.45
C ALA A 193 -26.68 12.31 2.70
N SER A 194 -26.13 13.15 3.57
CA SER A 194 -25.50 12.74 4.83
C SER A 194 -26.47 12.07 5.78
N LEU A 195 -27.75 12.46 5.78
CA LEU A 195 -28.78 11.81 6.60
C LEU A 195 -29.17 10.42 6.06
N ARG A 196 -29.20 10.25 4.73
CA ARG A 196 -29.56 8.97 4.09
C ARG A 196 -28.40 7.96 4.03
N LEU A 197 -27.16 8.44 4.03
CA LEU A 197 -25.98 7.59 3.86
C LEU A 197 -25.83 6.49 4.93
N PRO A 198 -26.12 6.70 6.22
CA PRO A 198 -26.07 5.64 7.23
C PRO A 198 -27.03 4.49 6.96
N GLU A 199 -28.29 4.78 6.59
CA GLU A 199 -29.30 3.75 6.26
C GLU A 199 -28.84 2.92 5.06
N LEU A 200 -28.37 3.58 4.00
CA LEU A 200 -27.84 2.88 2.82
C LEU A 200 -26.63 2.00 3.14
N ARG A 201 -25.74 2.44 4.05
CA ARG A 201 -24.59 1.63 4.51
C ARG A 201 -25.04 0.45 5.37
N GLU A 202 -26.08 0.62 6.17
CA GLU A 202 -26.64 -0.47 6.96
C GLU A 202 -27.28 -1.53 6.06
N ASP A 203 -28.03 -1.09 5.04
CA ASP A 203 -28.63 -1.97 4.05
C ASP A 203 -27.57 -2.69 3.19
N GLU A 204 -26.50 -1.99 2.79
CA GLU A 204 -25.34 -2.59 2.14
C GLU A 204 -24.71 -3.67 3.03
N ALA A 205 -24.48 -3.38 4.32
CA ALA A 205 -23.91 -4.34 5.27
C ALA A 205 -24.82 -5.57 5.46
N LYS A 206 -26.14 -5.37 5.57
CA LYS A 206 -27.13 -6.45 5.66
C LYS A 206 -27.11 -7.33 4.41
N ALA A 207 -27.13 -6.72 3.23
CA ALA A 207 -27.06 -7.43 1.96
C ALA A 207 -25.73 -8.20 1.81
N GLY A 208 -24.60 -7.58 2.18
CA GLY A 208 -23.29 -8.21 2.18
C GLY A 208 -23.22 -9.42 3.12
N ALA A 209 -23.76 -9.31 4.33
CA ALA A 209 -23.83 -10.42 5.29
C ALA A 209 -24.76 -11.55 4.81
N ALA A 210 -25.88 -11.23 4.15
CA ALA A 210 -26.75 -12.22 3.53
C ALA A 210 -26.04 -12.97 2.39
N LEU A 211 -25.33 -12.23 1.52
CA LEU A 211 -24.55 -12.81 0.43
C LEU A 211 -23.45 -13.75 0.94
N GLN A 212 -22.69 -13.35 1.96
CA GLN A 212 -21.67 -14.19 2.56
C GLN A 212 -22.24 -15.50 3.13
N ARG A 213 -23.36 -15.43 3.84
CA ARG A 213 -24.05 -16.63 4.34
C ARG A 213 -24.46 -17.57 3.21
N LEU A 214 -25.02 -17.03 2.13
CA LEU A 214 -25.42 -17.82 0.96
C LEU A 214 -24.21 -18.44 0.25
N GLN A 215 -23.09 -17.73 0.16
CA GLN A 215 -21.85 -18.27 -0.43
C GLN A 215 -21.27 -19.42 0.40
N ILE A 216 -21.25 -19.30 1.72
CA ILE A 216 -20.81 -20.37 2.63
C ILE A 216 -21.74 -21.58 2.49
N ALA A 217 -23.06 -21.36 2.56
CA ALA A 217 -24.05 -22.43 2.41
C ALA A 217 -23.91 -23.15 1.05
N ARG A 218 -23.70 -22.39 -0.04
CA ARG A 218 -23.46 -22.96 -1.36
C ARG A 218 -22.19 -23.83 -1.36
N GLY A 219 -21.08 -23.34 -0.81
CA GLY A 219 -19.84 -24.11 -0.73
C GLY A 219 -19.99 -25.40 0.06
N GLN A 220 -20.70 -25.37 1.20
CA GLN A 220 -21.00 -26.57 2.00
C GLN A 220 -21.84 -27.58 1.20
N LEU A 221 -22.87 -27.11 0.49
CA LEU A 221 -23.70 -27.95 -0.37
C LEU A 221 -22.91 -28.55 -1.53
N GLU A 222 -22.00 -27.79 -2.15
CA GLU A 222 -21.12 -28.27 -3.21
C GLU A 222 -20.14 -29.35 -2.69
N GLU A 223 -19.58 -29.16 -1.50
CA GLU A 223 -18.72 -30.17 -0.85
C GLU A 223 -19.48 -31.44 -0.46
N GLU A 224 -20.69 -31.31 0.10
CA GLU A 224 -21.58 -32.44 0.40
C GLU A 224 -21.97 -33.19 -0.88
N ALA A 225 -22.39 -32.47 -1.93
CA ALA A 225 -22.69 -33.07 -3.22
C ALA A 225 -21.47 -33.84 -3.77
N GLY A 226 -20.27 -33.25 -3.69
CA GLY A 226 -19.03 -33.91 -4.10
C GLY A 226 -18.68 -35.15 -3.26
N ARG A 227 -18.97 -35.15 -1.96
CA ARG A 227 -18.82 -36.33 -1.09
C ARG A 227 -19.82 -37.43 -1.45
N LEU A 228 -21.09 -37.07 -1.65
CA LEU A 228 -22.15 -38.01 -2.03
C LEU A 228 -21.86 -38.65 -3.40
N LEU A 229 -21.41 -37.87 -4.38
CA LEU A 229 -21.02 -38.38 -5.70
C LEU A 229 -19.86 -39.37 -5.61
N ARG A 230 -18.80 -39.05 -4.86
CA ARG A 230 -17.67 -39.99 -4.64
C ARG A 230 -18.12 -41.27 -3.93
N ARG A 231 -18.99 -41.14 -2.91
CA ARG A 231 -19.52 -42.30 -2.19
C ARG A 231 -20.41 -43.16 -3.08
N ARG A 232 -21.25 -42.54 -3.91
CA ARG A 232 -22.03 -43.23 -4.94
C ARG A 232 -21.11 -44.02 -5.86
N ASP A 233 -20.07 -43.39 -6.40
CA ASP A 233 -19.15 -44.06 -7.34
C ASP A 233 -18.39 -45.22 -6.69
N GLU A 234 -17.97 -45.08 -5.43
CA GLU A 234 -17.38 -46.18 -4.65
C GLU A 234 -18.37 -47.34 -4.46
N LEU A 235 -19.61 -47.04 -4.04
CA LEU A 235 -20.64 -48.06 -3.84
C LEU A 235 -21.01 -48.76 -5.14
N THR A 236 -21.09 -48.03 -6.25
CA THR A 236 -21.32 -48.61 -7.58
C THR A 236 -20.21 -49.57 -7.98
N ARG A 237 -18.93 -49.23 -7.74
CA ARG A 237 -17.80 -50.14 -8.00
C ARG A 237 -17.83 -51.38 -7.09
N ARG A 238 -18.21 -51.21 -5.82
CA ARG A 238 -18.38 -52.34 -4.89
C ARG A 238 -19.50 -53.27 -5.33
N LEU A 239 -20.63 -52.72 -5.79
CA LEU A 239 -21.73 -53.50 -6.33
C LEU A 239 -21.31 -54.29 -7.57
N SER A 240 -20.55 -53.68 -8.49
CA SER A 240 -20.05 -54.42 -9.66
C SER A 240 -19.09 -55.54 -9.28
N GLN A 241 -18.18 -55.29 -8.33
CA GLN A 241 -17.25 -56.31 -7.83
C GLN A 241 -18.00 -57.45 -7.14
N LEU A 242 -18.93 -57.15 -6.23
CA LEU A 242 -19.74 -58.16 -5.57
C LEU A 242 -20.57 -58.98 -6.57
N ALA A 243 -21.08 -58.36 -7.63
CA ALA A 243 -21.80 -59.08 -8.69
C ALA A 243 -20.87 -60.01 -9.49
N GLU A 244 -19.60 -59.66 -9.68
CA GLU A 244 -18.60 -60.55 -10.27
C GLU A 244 -18.23 -61.69 -9.33
N ASP A 245 -18.01 -61.40 -8.05
CA ASP A 245 -17.70 -62.39 -7.03
C ASP A 245 -18.85 -63.39 -6.86
N ILE A 246 -20.11 -62.93 -6.78
CA ILE A 246 -21.30 -63.81 -6.74
C ILE A 246 -21.33 -64.73 -7.95
N ARG A 247 -21.14 -64.19 -9.17
CA ARG A 247 -21.11 -65.03 -10.39
C ARG A 247 -19.99 -66.07 -10.35
N ARG A 248 -18.83 -65.70 -9.83
CA ARG A 248 -17.69 -66.61 -9.67
C ARG A 248 -17.99 -67.71 -8.65
N GLU A 249 -18.55 -67.37 -7.50
CA GLU A 249 -18.91 -68.34 -6.46
C GLU A 249 -20.07 -69.26 -6.92
N GLU A 250 -21.07 -68.73 -7.63
CA GLU A 250 -22.11 -69.54 -8.27
C GLU A 250 -21.52 -70.55 -9.27
N GLN A 251 -20.55 -70.12 -10.08
CA GLN A 251 -19.85 -71.01 -11.01
C GLN A 251 -19.02 -72.06 -10.28
N LEU A 252 -18.26 -71.68 -9.26
CA LEU A 252 -17.47 -72.62 -8.44
C LEU A 252 -18.37 -73.61 -7.70
N ALA A 253 -19.51 -73.16 -7.19
CA ALA A 253 -20.49 -74.04 -6.56
C ALA A 253 -21.03 -75.06 -7.57
N ALA A 254 -21.41 -74.62 -8.78
CA ALA A 254 -21.87 -75.51 -9.85
C ALA A 254 -20.78 -76.51 -10.28
N ASP A 255 -19.54 -76.05 -10.44
CA ASP A 255 -18.39 -76.91 -10.77
C ASP A 255 -18.14 -77.93 -9.65
N ASN A 256 -18.18 -77.51 -8.38
CA ASN A 256 -18.03 -78.39 -7.22
C ASN A 256 -19.15 -79.41 -7.13
N THR A 257 -20.41 -79.02 -7.41
CA THR A 257 -21.52 -79.98 -7.49
C THR A 257 -21.25 -81.02 -8.57
N ALA A 258 -20.79 -80.61 -9.75
CA ALA A 258 -20.42 -81.53 -10.82
C ALA A 258 -19.22 -82.44 -10.45
N PHE A 259 -18.27 -81.94 -9.66
CA PHE A 259 -17.17 -82.76 -9.13
C PHE A 259 -17.65 -83.77 -8.09
N LEU A 260 -18.55 -83.37 -7.18
CA LEU A 260 -19.15 -84.28 -6.21
C LEU A 260 -19.96 -85.37 -6.93
N ASP A 261 -20.79 -85.02 -7.92
CA ASP A 261 -21.54 -86.00 -8.72
C ASP A 261 -20.61 -87.01 -9.42
N LYS A 262 -19.44 -86.56 -9.88
CA LYS A 262 -18.41 -87.46 -10.44
C LYS A 262 -17.76 -88.35 -9.39
N LEU A 263 -17.38 -87.78 -8.25
CA LEU A 263 -16.78 -88.53 -7.14
C LEU A 263 -17.75 -89.56 -6.56
N ASP A 264 -19.03 -89.22 -6.42
CA ASP A 264 -20.08 -90.16 -6.00
C ASP A 264 -20.22 -91.30 -7.03
N GLY A 265 -20.10 -90.99 -8.32
CA GLY A 265 -20.05 -91.99 -9.40
C GLY A 265 -18.80 -92.89 -9.32
N GLU A 266 -17.62 -92.31 -9.15
CA GLU A 266 -16.35 -93.03 -8.98
C GLU A 266 -16.34 -93.87 -7.70
N GLU A 267 -16.91 -93.38 -6.60
CA GLU A 267 -17.06 -94.10 -5.33
C GLU A 267 -18.00 -95.29 -5.51
N ALA A 268 -19.12 -95.13 -6.24
CA ALA A 268 -20.01 -96.23 -6.58
C ALA A 268 -19.29 -97.31 -7.41
N GLU A 269 -18.54 -96.94 -8.45
CA GLU A 269 -17.74 -97.86 -9.27
C GLU A 269 -16.65 -98.59 -8.46
N LEU A 270 -15.94 -97.85 -7.60
CA LEU A 270 -14.91 -98.43 -6.71
C LEU A 270 -15.53 -99.37 -5.67
N THR A 271 -16.71 -99.05 -5.13
CA THR A 271 -17.40 -99.89 -4.16
C THR A 271 -17.91 -101.19 -4.81
N GLU A 272 -18.40 -101.12 -6.04
CA GLU A 272 -18.76 -102.29 -6.84
C GLU A 272 -17.53 -103.15 -7.14
N THR A 273 -16.42 -102.54 -7.56
CA THR A 273 -15.15 -103.24 -7.80
C THR A 273 -14.55 -103.86 -6.52
N LEU A 274 -14.70 -103.20 -5.37
CA LEU A 274 -14.27 -103.74 -4.06
C LEU A 274 -15.16 -104.89 -3.60
N ALA A 275 -16.46 -104.85 -3.91
CA ALA A 275 -17.36 -105.97 -3.63
C ALA A 275 -17.00 -107.18 -4.50
N ASP A 276 -16.75 -106.98 -5.80
CA ASP A 276 -16.33 -108.04 -6.72
C ASP A 276 -14.95 -108.62 -6.33
N SER A 277 -13.96 -107.78 -6.04
CA SER A 277 -12.64 -108.25 -5.60
C SER A 277 -12.65 -108.85 -4.19
N GLY A 278 -13.55 -108.43 -3.31
CA GLY A 278 -13.80 -109.06 -2.02
C GLY A 278 -14.37 -110.47 -2.15
N ALA A 279 -15.28 -110.69 -3.10
CA ALA A 279 -15.80 -112.02 -3.42
C ALA A 279 -14.70 -112.92 -4.02
N GLU A 280 -13.90 -112.40 -4.98
CA GLU A 280 -12.76 -113.15 -5.52
C GLU A 280 -11.70 -113.48 -4.46
N ALA A 281 -11.46 -112.58 -3.51
CA ALA A 281 -10.50 -112.80 -2.42
C ALA A 281 -10.96 -113.85 -1.41
N GLU A 282 -12.24 -113.91 -1.07
CA GLU A 282 -12.81 -114.98 -0.23
C GLU A 282 -12.77 -116.34 -0.96
N ASP A 283 -13.12 -116.39 -2.25
CA ASP A 283 -13.01 -117.61 -3.07
C ASP A 283 -11.56 -118.12 -3.14
N LEU A 284 -10.58 -117.22 -3.32
CA LEU A 284 -9.16 -117.57 -3.31
C LEU A 284 -8.67 -118.02 -1.93
N ARG A 285 -9.21 -117.45 -0.85
CA ARG A 285 -8.84 -117.80 0.52
C ARG A 285 -9.38 -119.18 0.89
N GLU A 286 -10.62 -119.50 0.55
CA GLU A 286 -11.18 -120.84 0.72
C GLU A 286 -10.38 -121.89 -0.08
N ALA A 287 -10.02 -121.57 -1.33
CA ALA A 287 -9.18 -122.44 -2.15
C ALA A 287 -7.77 -122.65 -1.55
N PHE A 288 -7.18 -121.60 -0.98
CA PHE A 288 -5.87 -121.68 -0.30
C PHE A 288 -5.94 -122.51 0.98
N GLU A 289 -6.95 -122.31 1.83
CA GLU A 289 -7.13 -123.08 3.07
C GLU A 289 -7.40 -124.56 2.78
N ALA A 290 -8.18 -124.88 1.74
CA ALA A 290 -8.38 -126.26 1.29
C ALA A 290 -7.07 -126.90 0.79
N ALA A 291 -6.27 -126.18 0.00
CA ALA A 291 -4.97 -126.67 -0.46
C ALA A 291 -3.97 -126.87 0.69
N ALA A 292 -3.95 -125.95 1.67
CA ALA A 292 -3.09 -126.04 2.84
C ALA A 292 -3.44 -127.23 3.75
N ALA A 293 -4.73 -127.52 3.94
CA ALA A 293 -5.19 -128.70 4.67
C ALA A 293 -4.75 -130.00 3.97
N THR A 294 -4.89 -130.05 2.64
CA THR A 294 -4.47 -131.21 1.84
C THR A 294 -2.95 -131.44 1.92
N LEU A 295 -2.16 -130.35 1.93
CA LEU A 295 -0.71 -130.42 2.11
C LEU A 295 -0.33 -130.94 3.50
N ALA A 296 -0.96 -130.42 4.56
CA ALA A 296 -0.68 -130.83 5.94
C ALA A 296 -0.98 -132.32 6.20
N ASP A 297 -2.05 -132.85 5.60
CA ASP A 297 -2.39 -134.28 5.69
C ASP A 297 -1.38 -135.14 4.93
N SER A 298 -0.91 -134.69 3.76
CA SER A 298 0.12 -135.39 2.98
C SER A 298 1.48 -135.41 3.70
N GLU A 299 1.86 -134.32 4.38
CA GLU A 299 3.10 -134.23 5.16
C GLU A 299 3.05 -135.13 6.40
N LYS A 300 1.92 -135.22 7.10
CA LYS A 300 1.72 -136.17 8.21
C LYS A 300 1.88 -137.62 7.75
N LEU A 301 1.28 -137.96 6.62
CA LEU A 301 1.35 -139.32 6.07
C LEU A 301 2.79 -139.67 5.63
N PHE A 302 3.48 -138.71 5.01
CA PHE A 302 4.88 -138.85 4.63
C PHE A 302 5.80 -139.02 5.85
N ALA A 303 5.59 -138.24 6.92
CA ALA A 303 6.36 -138.35 8.16
C ALA A 303 6.18 -139.73 8.84
N ALA A 304 4.96 -140.26 8.87
CA ALA A 304 4.67 -141.58 9.43
C ALA A 304 5.38 -142.71 8.67
N VAL A 305 5.28 -142.73 7.33
CA VAL A 305 5.93 -143.75 6.49
C VAL A 305 7.46 -143.66 6.55
N THR A 306 8.00 -142.45 6.71
CA THR A 306 9.46 -142.24 6.83
C THR A 306 9.99 -142.76 8.16
N ALA A 307 9.24 -142.58 9.27
CA ALA A 307 9.60 -143.12 10.58
C ALA A 307 9.56 -144.66 10.60
N GLU A 308 8.52 -145.27 10.03
CA GLU A 308 8.38 -146.74 9.95
C GLU A 308 9.51 -147.37 9.12
N ARG A 309 9.90 -146.74 8.00
CA ARG A 309 11.04 -147.17 7.19
C ARG A 309 12.38 -147.05 7.94
N ALA A 310 12.57 -145.99 8.72
CA ALA A 310 13.79 -145.80 9.50
C ALA A 310 13.95 -146.86 10.59
N GLU A 311 12.85 -147.22 11.28
CA GLU A 311 12.84 -148.27 12.30
C GLU A 311 13.10 -149.67 11.71
N ALA A 312 12.46 -150.00 10.59
CA ALA A 312 12.70 -151.24 9.86
C ALA A 312 14.15 -151.34 9.32
N SER A 313 14.72 -150.23 8.85
CA SER A 313 16.12 -150.19 8.39
C SER A 313 17.12 -150.33 9.53
N ALA A 314 16.86 -149.73 10.69
CA ALA A 314 17.69 -149.88 11.89
C ALA A 314 17.68 -151.33 12.40
N GLY A 315 16.50 -151.98 12.43
CA GLY A 315 16.37 -153.39 12.81
C GLY A 315 17.13 -154.33 11.86
N ARG A 316 17.02 -154.11 10.55
CA ARG A 316 17.75 -154.91 9.55
C ARG A 316 19.27 -154.77 9.67
N ASN A 317 19.76 -153.55 9.90
CA ASN A 317 21.20 -153.29 10.07
C ASN A 317 21.76 -153.90 11.37
N ALA A 318 20.96 -153.98 12.44
CA ALA A 318 21.37 -154.64 13.69
C ALA A 318 21.49 -156.17 13.52
N LEU A 319 20.55 -156.79 12.80
CA LEU A 319 20.57 -158.22 12.49
C LEU A 319 21.75 -158.59 11.55
N ASP A 320 22.03 -157.77 10.53
CA ASP A 320 23.16 -158.00 9.63
C ASP A 320 24.53 -157.91 10.35
N ARG A 321 24.67 -157.03 11.35
CA ARG A 321 25.87 -157.01 12.21
C ARG A 321 25.99 -158.27 13.06
N LEU A 322 24.88 -158.75 13.62
CA LEU A 322 24.86 -159.97 14.43
C LEU A 322 25.24 -161.21 13.59
N ILE A 323 24.74 -161.29 12.36
CA ILE A 323 25.04 -162.38 11.42
C ILE A 323 26.53 -162.38 11.05
N ARG A 324 27.13 -161.22 10.77
CA ARG A 324 28.57 -161.12 10.48
C ARG A 324 29.44 -161.51 11.67
N ASP A 325 29.09 -161.04 12.86
CA ASP A 325 29.88 -161.31 14.07
C ASP A 325 29.82 -162.81 14.46
N LEU A 326 28.66 -163.45 14.29
CA LEU A 326 28.51 -164.90 14.45
C LEU A 326 29.23 -165.69 13.34
N ALA A 327 29.23 -165.21 12.10
CA ALA A 327 29.96 -165.85 11.00
C ALA A 327 31.48 -165.80 11.20
N GLU A 328 32.02 -164.66 11.64
CA GLU A 328 33.45 -164.51 11.97
C GLU A 328 33.84 -165.36 13.18
N ARG A 329 32.94 -165.51 14.17
CA ARG A 329 33.17 -166.39 15.31
C ARG A 329 33.15 -167.86 14.91
N ARG A 330 32.26 -168.26 13.99
CA ARG A 330 32.24 -169.61 13.41
C ARG A 330 33.51 -169.88 12.61
N GLN A 331 33.96 -168.94 11.78
CA GLN A 331 35.18 -169.09 10.99
C GLN A 331 36.44 -169.17 11.87
N ARG A 332 36.48 -168.45 13.00
CA ARG A 332 37.55 -168.60 14.00
C ARG A 332 37.57 -169.98 14.65
N LEU A 333 36.40 -170.50 15.04
CA LEU A 333 36.28 -171.83 15.63
C LEU A 333 36.58 -172.94 14.62
N ASP A 334 36.19 -172.77 13.35
CA ASP A 334 36.52 -173.69 12.26
C ASP A 334 38.03 -173.71 11.98
N ARG A 335 38.73 -172.56 12.07
CA ARG A 335 40.19 -172.51 11.98
C ARG A 335 40.87 -173.16 13.19
N GLN A 336 40.38 -172.93 14.40
CA GLN A 336 40.90 -173.58 15.60
C GLN A 336 40.69 -175.09 15.60
N MET A 337 39.55 -175.55 15.07
CA MET A 337 39.31 -176.96 14.80
C MET A 337 40.30 -177.50 13.78
N ALA A 338 40.46 -176.83 12.63
CA ALA A 338 41.40 -177.24 11.58
C ALA A 338 42.84 -177.33 12.10
N ASP A 339 43.30 -176.33 12.86
CA ASP A 339 44.62 -176.32 13.48
C ASP A 339 44.78 -177.46 14.51
N ALA A 340 43.75 -177.74 15.33
CA ALA A 340 43.77 -178.85 16.28
C ALA A 340 43.75 -180.23 15.59
N THR A 341 43.03 -180.39 14.47
CA THR A 341 43.12 -181.59 13.62
C THR A 341 44.48 -181.70 12.93
N GLY A 342 45.08 -180.59 12.50
CA GLY A 342 46.43 -180.58 11.95
C GLY A 342 47.50 -180.94 12.98
N GLU A 343 47.34 -180.50 14.23
CA GLU A 343 48.19 -180.92 15.35
C GLU A 343 47.99 -182.41 15.70
N LEU A 344 46.76 -182.92 15.61
CA LEU A 344 46.47 -184.36 15.80
C LEU A 344 47.03 -185.23 14.66
N ASP A 345 46.93 -184.79 13.40
CA ASP A 345 47.52 -185.49 12.25
C ASP A 345 49.05 -185.43 12.27
N ALA A 346 49.65 -184.32 12.74
CA ALA A 346 51.10 -184.21 12.93
C ALA A 346 51.61 -185.09 14.09
N ILE A 347 50.80 -185.28 15.14
CA ILE A 347 51.08 -186.24 16.21
C ILE A 347 50.87 -187.68 15.71
N GLY A 348 49.86 -187.93 14.87
CA GLY A 348 49.65 -189.21 14.19
C GLY A 348 50.82 -189.60 13.27
N GLN A 349 51.30 -188.67 12.44
CA GLN A 349 52.48 -188.90 11.59
C GLN A 349 53.80 -189.05 12.38
N LYS A 350 53.91 -188.44 13.57
CA LYS A 350 55.05 -188.68 14.47
C LYS A 350 54.96 -190.01 15.21
N LEU A 351 53.77 -190.57 15.38
CA LEU A 351 53.53 -191.90 15.94
C LEU A 351 53.70 -193.01 14.88
N ASP A 352 53.36 -192.75 13.61
CA ASP A 352 53.62 -193.67 12.48
C ASP A 352 55.09 -193.68 12.03
N GLY A 353 55.91 -192.72 12.47
CA GLY A 353 57.36 -192.70 12.30
C GLY A 353 58.14 -193.36 13.44
N LEU A 354 57.44 -193.92 14.44
CA LEU A 354 58.02 -194.88 15.37
C LEU A 354 57.88 -196.27 14.77
N ASP A 355 58.94 -196.74 14.12
CA ASP A 355 59.05 -198.14 13.76
C ASP A 355 59.08 -199.02 15.01
N ASN A 356 58.25 -200.07 14.94
CA ASN A 356 57.97 -201.02 15.98
C ASN A 356 59.23 -201.87 16.29
N PRO A 357 59.60 -202.08 17.56
CA PRO A 357 60.80 -202.77 18.06
C PRO A 357 61.17 -204.17 17.50
N ALA A 358 60.45 -204.74 16.53
CA ALA A 358 60.77 -206.04 15.94
C ALA A 358 61.82 -205.96 14.82
N GLU A 359 61.86 -204.91 13.99
CA GLU A 359 62.71 -204.84 12.78
C GLU A 359 64.18 -204.46 13.03
N ARG A 360 64.56 -204.03 14.25
CA ARG A 360 65.99 -203.95 14.63
C ARG A 360 66.50 -205.17 15.41
N GLN A 361 65.63 -206.13 15.72
CA GLN A 361 66.03 -207.45 16.24
C GLN A 361 66.58 -208.33 15.11
N ASP A 362 66.03 -208.20 13.89
CA ASP A 362 66.55 -208.86 12.68
C ASP A 362 67.90 -208.27 12.20
N ALA A 363 68.16 -206.98 12.47
CA ALA A 363 69.48 -206.36 12.26
C ALA A 363 70.54 -206.78 13.32
N VAL A 364 70.12 -207.34 14.46
CA VAL A 364 70.98 -208.00 15.45
C VAL A 364 71.28 -209.43 15.02
N GLU A 365 70.32 -210.14 14.42
CA GLU A 365 70.49 -211.51 13.90
C GLU A 365 71.41 -211.57 12.64
N ALA A 366 71.44 -210.51 11.80
CA ALA A 366 72.35 -210.42 10.64
C ALA A 366 73.82 -210.05 10.98
N ALA A 367 74.09 -209.39 12.11
CA ALA A 367 75.47 -209.07 12.52
C ALA A 367 76.11 -210.19 13.37
N GLU A 368 75.30 -210.99 14.05
CA GLU A 368 75.76 -212.25 14.67
C GLU A 368 76.28 -213.25 13.61
N ILE A 369 75.80 -213.20 12.35
CA ILE A 369 76.37 -213.96 11.21
C ILE A 369 77.71 -213.37 10.72
N ALA A 370 77.90 -212.04 10.75
CA ALA A 370 79.18 -211.40 10.40
C ALA A 370 80.30 -211.67 11.42
N VAL A 371 79.92 -212.03 12.66
CA VAL A 371 80.83 -212.57 13.67
C VAL A 371 81.30 -213.99 13.30
N GLU A 372 80.55 -214.75 12.49
CA GLU A 372 80.85 -216.14 12.10
C GLU A 372 81.73 -216.23 10.83
N ASP A 373 81.51 -215.39 9.80
CA ASP A 373 82.36 -215.37 8.59
C ASP A 373 83.78 -214.84 8.85
N ALA A 374 83.93 -213.88 9.76
CA ALA A 374 85.25 -213.39 10.15
C ALA A 374 86.04 -214.43 10.95
N THR A 375 85.35 -215.39 11.59
CA THR A 375 86.03 -216.52 12.24
C THR A 375 86.51 -217.56 11.23
N ILE A 376 85.84 -217.76 10.09
CA ILE A 376 86.33 -218.66 9.01
C ILE A 376 87.56 -218.05 8.32
N ALA A 377 87.59 -216.73 8.16
CA ALA A 377 88.79 -216.03 7.68
C ALA A 377 89.99 -216.17 8.64
N ALA A 378 89.74 -216.47 9.92
CA ALA A 378 90.78 -216.81 10.88
C ALA A 378 91.40 -218.21 10.62
N GLU A 379 90.75 -219.14 9.90
CA GLU A 379 91.27 -220.50 9.68
C GLU A 379 91.97 -220.70 8.32
N GLU A 380 91.51 -220.06 7.24
CA GLU A 380 92.14 -220.23 5.90
C GLU A 380 93.53 -219.57 5.80
N VAL A 381 93.73 -218.45 6.50
CA VAL A 381 95.04 -217.78 6.54
C VAL A 381 96.04 -218.59 7.37
N GLU A 382 95.58 -219.31 8.39
CA GLU A 382 96.40 -220.30 9.09
C GLU A 382 96.78 -221.48 8.19
N SER A 383 95.87 -221.98 7.35
CA SER A 383 96.14 -223.11 6.43
C SER A 383 97.13 -222.77 5.29
N ALA A 384 96.98 -221.60 4.65
CA ALA A 384 97.83 -221.19 3.53
C ALA A 384 99.29 -220.90 3.93
N LEU A 385 99.52 -220.41 5.15
CA LEU A 385 100.88 -220.10 5.60
C LEU A 385 101.62 -221.31 6.18
N ALA A 386 100.91 -222.32 6.70
CA ALA A 386 101.49 -223.65 6.93
C ALA A 386 101.96 -224.31 5.61
N HIS A 387 101.29 -224.04 4.49
CA HIS A 387 101.70 -224.55 3.17
C HIS A 387 102.95 -223.86 2.59
N ALA A 388 103.18 -222.59 2.94
CA ALA A 388 104.41 -221.90 2.57
C ALA A 388 105.66 -222.39 3.35
N ARG A 389 105.49 -223.31 4.32
CA ARG A 389 106.59 -223.97 5.05
C ARG A 389 107.13 -225.28 4.42
N SER A 390 106.64 -225.80 3.28
CA SER A 390 107.00 -227.17 2.81
C SER A 390 107.75 -227.34 1.48
N ASN A 391 108.02 -226.30 0.70
CA ASN A 391 108.96 -226.37 -0.43
C ASN A 391 109.86 -225.14 -0.39
#